data_AF-A0A1V5ZX16-F1
#
_entry.id   AF-A0A1V5ZX16-F1
#
_cell.length_a   1.000
_cell.length_b   1.000
_cell.length_c   1.000
_cell.angle_alpha   90.00
_cell.angle_beta   90.00
_cell.angle_gamma   90.00
#
_symmetry.space_group_name_H-M   'P 1'
#
loop_
_entity.id
_entity.type
_entity.pdbx_description
1 polymer ?
#
loop_
_entity_poly.entity_id
_entity_poly.type
_entity_poly.pdbx_seq_one_letter_code
_entity_poly.pdbx_strand_id
1 'polypeptide(L)'
;MKKRINNYRIFFILGILILIPIVVSSAPKTTIYFFYSPSCPYCQDMKFFLSSYKDKNQNLEIFELSITQESSVILYSALAKVYSVEGADDFPVPIVFIGDKYFLGSSELVKTQLKNELSHCARIGCPSPLEKTLVEDNQLKKSGGISLPPNSLIIFGSFVFVILVIWFIVEFIKQAKNK
;
A
#
# COMPACT_ATOMS: atom_id res chain seq x y z
N MET A 1 -30.28 -7.02 48.99
CA MET A 1 -28.89 -6.50 48.98
C MET A 1 -28.56 -5.98 47.59
N LYS A 2 -28.62 -4.66 47.37
CA LYS A 2 -28.44 -4.02 46.05
C LYS A 2 -26.96 -3.67 45.90
N LYS A 3 -26.21 -4.46 45.13
CA LYS A 3 -24.76 -4.28 44.92
C LYS A 3 -24.56 -2.90 44.27
N ARG A 4 -24.11 -1.90 45.06
CA ARG A 4 -23.76 -0.56 44.57
C ARG A 4 -22.55 -0.72 43.64
N ILE A 5 -22.81 -0.82 42.34
CA ILE A 5 -21.77 -0.83 41.32
C ILE A 5 -21.21 0.60 41.30
N ASN A 6 -20.01 0.76 41.84
CA ASN A 6 -19.38 2.08 41.95
C ASN A 6 -19.18 2.69 40.56
N ASN A 7 -19.69 3.91 40.39
CA ASN A 7 -19.68 4.65 39.13
C ASN A 7 -18.26 4.82 38.56
N TYR A 8 -17.22 4.86 39.40
CA TYR A 8 -15.82 4.92 38.94
C TYR A 8 -15.33 3.63 38.26
N ARG A 9 -15.88 2.45 38.61
CA ARG A 9 -15.53 1.19 37.93
C ARG A 9 -16.08 1.17 36.51
N ILE A 10 -17.27 1.75 36.32
CA ILE A 10 -17.89 1.93 35.01
C ILE A 10 -17.07 2.92 34.17
N PHE A 11 -16.68 4.06 34.74
CA PHE A 11 -15.80 5.03 34.07
C PHE A 11 -14.43 4.45 33.71
N PHE A 12 -13.85 3.63 34.57
CA PHE A 12 -12.57 2.96 34.31
C PHE A 12 -12.65 1.93 33.18
N ILE A 13 -13.73 1.13 33.14
CA ILE A 13 -13.98 0.16 32.06
C ILE A 13 -14.27 0.88 30.73
N LEU A 14 -15.05 1.97 30.74
CA LEU A 14 -15.29 2.79 29.56
C LEU A 14 -14.01 3.46 29.04
N GLY A 15 -13.15 3.94 29.94
CA GLY A 15 -11.85 4.51 29.58
C GLY A 15 -10.93 3.48 28.90
N ILE A 16 -10.81 2.28 29.47
CA ILE A 16 -10.00 1.19 28.90
C ILE A 16 -10.52 0.73 27.54
N LEU A 17 -11.85 0.65 27.36
CA LEU A 17 -12.45 0.24 26.08
C LEU A 17 -12.22 1.28 24.97
N ILE A 18 -12.13 2.56 25.32
CA ILE A 18 -11.81 3.68 24.40
C ILE A 18 -10.31 3.72 24.03
N LEU A 19 -9.44 3.19 24.90
CA LEU A 19 -7.99 3.19 24.70
C LEU A 19 -7.46 2.01 23.87
N ILE A 20 -8.32 1.09 23.43
CA ILE A 20 -7.90 0.02 22.52
C ILE A 20 -7.56 0.69 21.19
N PRO A 21 -6.28 0.67 20.74
CA PRO A 21 -5.95 1.21 19.44
C PRO A 21 -6.70 0.40 18.39
N ILE A 22 -7.56 1.08 17.63
CA ILE A 22 -8.22 0.46 16.49
C ILE A 22 -7.11 0.25 15.46
N VAL A 23 -6.56 -0.96 15.40
CA VAL A 23 -5.58 -1.32 14.38
C VAL A 23 -6.36 -1.44 13.07
N VAL A 24 -6.51 -0.32 12.38
CA VAL A 24 -7.07 -0.28 11.02
C VAL A 24 -5.96 -0.70 10.08
N SER A 25 -5.91 -1.99 9.74
CA SER A 25 -5.01 -2.50 8.69
C SER A 25 -5.62 -2.17 7.33
N SER A 26 -5.19 -1.06 6.71
CA SER A 26 -5.52 -0.81 5.30
C SER A 26 -4.68 -1.74 4.44
N ALA A 27 -5.32 -2.63 3.69
CA ALA A 27 -4.60 -3.47 2.75
C ALA A 27 -3.87 -2.60 1.69
N PRO A 28 -2.63 -2.95 1.33
CA PRO A 28 -1.80 -2.11 0.48
C PRO A 28 -2.40 -2.00 -0.92
N LYS A 29 -2.45 -0.77 -1.45
CA LYS A 29 -2.90 -0.51 -2.83
C LYS A 29 -1.82 -0.98 -3.81
N THR A 30 -2.19 -1.79 -4.78
CA THR A 30 -1.31 -2.26 -5.87
C THR A 30 -1.71 -1.55 -7.15
N THR A 31 -0.75 -0.91 -7.82
CA THR A 31 -0.97 -0.21 -9.09
C THR A 31 -0.21 -0.90 -10.22
N ILE A 32 -0.90 -1.07 -11.35
CA ILE A 32 -0.38 -1.70 -12.56
C ILE A 32 -0.53 -0.75 -13.75
N TYR A 33 0.50 -0.69 -14.60
CA TYR A 33 0.43 -0.04 -15.90
C TYR A 33 0.53 -1.10 -16.99
N PHE A 34 -0.56 -1.28 -17.73
CA PHE A 34 -0.67 -2.24 -18.83
C PHE A 34 -0.67 -1.48 -20.15
N PHE A 35 0.39 -1.64 -20.93
CA PHE A 35 0.50 -1.08 -22.27
C PHE A 35 0.10 -2.09 -23.33
N TYR A 36 -0.75 -1.66 -24.25
CA TYR A 36 -1.32 -2.49 -25.31
C TYR A 36 -1.49 -1.72 -26.61
N SER A 37 -1.77 -2.43 -27.70
CA SER A 37 -2.26 -1.86 -28.95
C SER A 37 -3.63 -2.46 -29.30
N PRO A 38 -4.59 -1.69 -29.84
CA PRO A 38 -5.88 -2.21 -30.28
C PRO A 38 -5.80 -3.29 -31.37
N SER A 39 -4.74 -3.27 -32.18
CA SER A 39 -4.51 -4.23 -33.28
C SER A 39 -3.75 -5.49 -32.84
N CYS A 40 -3.44 -5.64 -31.54
CA CYS A 40 -2.62 -6.72 -31.01
C CYS A 40 -3.49 -7.86 -30.43
N PRO A 41 -3.54 -9.05 -31.07
CA PRO A 41 -4.38 -10.16 -30.59
C PRO A 41 -3.93 -10.70 -29.23
N TYR A 42 -2.62 -10.76 -28.98
CA TYR A 42 -2.05 -11.21 -27.70
C TYR A 42 -2.38 -10.28 -26.53
N CYS A 43 -2.63 -8.99 -26.82
CA CYS A 43 -2.98 -8.01 -25.81
C CYS A 43 -4.38 -8.26 -25.24
N GLN A 44 -5.29 -8.80 -26.05
CA GLN A 44 -6.63 -9.15 -25.61
C GLN A 44 -6.62 -10.27 -24.55
N ASP A 45 -5.73 -11.25 -24.73
CA ASP A 45 -5.54 -12.36 -23.79
C ASP A 45 -4.98 -11.86 -22.44
N MET A 46 -3.96 -10.99 -22.46
CA MET A 46 -3.47 -10.35 -21.22
C MET A 46 -4.54 -9.49 -20.54
N LYS A 47 -5.36 -8.78 -21.32
CA LYS A 47 -6.46 -7.96 -20.80
C LYS A 47 -7.50 -8.81 -20.06
N PHE A 48 -7.91 -9.94 -20.62
CA PHE A 48 -8.82 -10.88 -19.95
C PHE A 48 -8.21 -11.48 -18.68
N PHE A 49 -6.92 -11.81 -18.72
CA PHE A 49 -6.21 -12.26 -17.54
C PHE A 49 -6.27 -11.20 -16.43
N LEU A 50 -5.89 -9.95 -16.73
CA LEU A 50 -5.87 -8.85 -15.76
C LEU A 50 -7.27 -8.50 -15.21
N SER A 51 -8.30 -8.49 -16.06
CA SER A 51 -9.68 -8.19 -15.62
C SER A 51 -10.17 -9.18 -14.57
N SER A 52 -9.77 -10.46 -14.67
CA SER A 52 -10.15 -11.49 -13.69
C SER A 52 -9.63 -11.25 -12.26
N TYR A 53 -8.64 -10.38 -12.09
CA TYR A 53 -8.09 -9.97 -10.78
C TYR A 53 -8.69 -8.67 -10.25
N LYS A 54 -9.18 -7.80 -11.13
CA LYS A 54 -9.82 -6.54 -10.74
C LYS A 54 -11.09 -6.79 -9.92
N ASP A 55 -11.91 -7.75 -10.37
CA ASP A 55 -13.18 -8.08 -9.69
C ASP A 55 -12.97 -8.71 -8.31
N LYS A 56 -11.79 -9.29 -8.07
CA LYS A 56 -11.46 -10.01 -6.83
C LYS A 56 -10.70 -9.14 -5.82
N ASN A 57 -10.09 -8.04 -6.25
CA ASN A 57 -9.18 -7.25 -5.43
C ASN A 57 -9.54 -5.76 -5.48
N GLN A 58 -10.26 -5.27 -4.47
CA GLN A 58 -10.66 -3.86 -4.37
C GLN A 58 -9.46 -2.88 -4.26
N ASN A 59 -8.27 -3.39 -3.92
CA ASN A 59 -7.04 -2.59 -3.79
C ASN A 59 -6.12 -2.69 -5.01
N LEU A 60 -6.59 -3.27 -6.13
CA LEU A 60 -5.85 -3.34 -7.39
C LEU A 60 -6.34 -2.28 -8.37
N GLU A 61 -5.44 -1.39 -8.78
CA GLU A 61 -5.68 -0.39 -9.81
C GLU A 61 -4.90 -0.75 -11.07
N ILE A 62 -5.60 -0.82 -12.20
CA ILE A 62 -5.01 -1.18 -13.49
C ILE A 62 -5.23 -0.02 -14.46
N PHE A 63 -4.15 0.60 -14.91
CA PHE A 63 -4.14 1.60 -15.95
C PHE A 63 -3.89 0.93 -17.30
N GLU A 64 -4.92 0.83 -18.13
CA GLU A 64 -4.80 0.31 -19.49
C GLU A 64 -4.45 1.47 -20.45
N LEU A 65 -3.28 1.41 -21.07
CA LEU A 65 -2.71 2.49 -21.86
C LEU A 65 -2.41 2.02 -23.28
N SER A 66 -2.99 2.70 -24.27
CA SER A 66 -2.76 2.36 -25.68
C SER A 66 -1.49 3.02 -26.18
N ILE A 67 -0.55 2.25 -26.73
CA ILE A 67 0.66 2.79 -27.39
C ILE A 67 0.34 3.58 -28.68
N THR A 68 -0.94 3.66 -29.08
CA THR A 68 -1.39 4.57 -30.14
C THR A 68 -1.66 5.99 -29.65
N GLN A 69 -1.65 6.22 -28.34
CA GLN A 69 -1.84 7.54 -27.73
C GLN A 69 -0.49 8.13 -27.34
N GLU A 70 -0.24 9.38 -27.75
CA GLU A 70 1.04 10.07 -27.49
C GLU A 70 1.37 10.14 -26.00
N SER A 71 0.40 10.45 -25.14
CA SER A 71 0.59 10.49 -23.68
C SER A 71 1.00 9.14 -23.08
N SER A 72 0.48 8.05 -23.63
CA SER A 72 0.82 6.68 -23.21
C SER A 72 2.21 6.29 -23.69
N VAL A 73 2.59 6.69 -24.90
CA VAL A 73 3.94 6.49 -25.44
C VAL A 73 4.99 7.18 -24.58
N ILE A 74 4.76 8.45 -24.19
CA ILE A 74 5.68 9.19 -23.31
C ILE A 74 5.86 8.46 -21.97
N LEU A 75 4.76 8.01 -21.37
CA LEU A 75 4.83 7.29 -20.11
C LEU A 75 5.48 5.91 -20.24
N TYR A 76 5.19 5.20 -21.33
CA TYR A 76 5.85 3.94 -21.66
C TYR A 76 7.36 4.13 -21.73
N SER A 77 7.85 5.11 -22.48
CA SER A 77 9.28 5.35 -22.65
C SER A 77 9.97 5.69 -21.33
N ALA A 78 9.31 6.46 -20.45
CA ALA A 78 9.83 6.76 -19.12
C ALA A 78 9.97 5.49 -18.25
N LEU A 79 8.94 4.63 -18.23
CA LEU A 79 8.99 3.36 -17.51
C LEU A 79 9.98 2.37 -18.15
N ALA A 80 9.96 2.22 -19.46
CA ALA A 80 10.84 1.30 -20.18
C ALA A 80 12.33 1.62 -19.92
N LYS A 81 12.69 2.90 -19.88
CA LYS A 81 14.03 3.35 -19.51
C LYS A 81 14.41 2.92 -18.08
N VAL A 82 13.57 3.24 -17.09
CA VAL A 82 13.84 2.97 -15.68
C VAL A 82 13.88 1.48 -15.35
N TYR A 83 13.13 0.67 -16.10
CA TYR A 83 13.11 -0.79 -15.96
C TYR A 83 14.11 -1.48 -16.88
N SER A 84 14.84 -0.74 -17.71
CA SER A 84 15.79 -1.27 -18.70
C SER A 84 15.17 -2.36 -19.57
N VAL A 85 13.98 -2.08 -20.12
CA VAL A 85 13.24 -3.02 -20.96
C VAL A 85 14.02 -3.28 -22.26
N GLU A 86 14.32 -4.55 -22.52
CA GLU A 86 14.96 -4.97 -23.77
C GLU A 86 14.01 -4.73 -24.97
N GLY A 87 14.54 -4.13 -26.04
CA GLY A 87 13.75 -3.83 -27.25
C GLY A 87 12.70 -2.74 -27.06
N ALA A 88 12.84 -1.86 -26.06
CA ALA A 88 11.87 -0.81 -25.77
C ALA A 88 11.51 0.09 -26.97
N ASP A 89 12.45 0.33 -27.89
CA ASP A 89 12.24 1.19 -29.06
C ASP A 89 11.16 0.67 -30.03
N ASP A 90 10.90 -0.65 -30.02
CA ASP A 90 9.86 -1.28 -30.84
C ASP A 90 8.47 -1.24 -30.19
N PHE A 91 8.34 -0.64 -29.01
CA PHE A 91 7.12 -0.64 -28.20
C PHE A 91 6.51 -2.04 -28.04
N PRO A 92 7.27 -3.03 -27.55
CA PRO A 92 6.81 -4.40 -27.44
C PRO A 92 5.60 -4.49 -26.50
N VAL A 93 4.47 -4.95 -27.04
CA VAL A 93 3.20 -5.13 -26.33
C VAL A 93 2.70 -6.58 -26.50
N PRO A 94 1.93 -7.13 -25.55
CA PRO A 94 1.50 -6.54 -24.29
C PRO A 94 2.65 -6.46 -23.27
N ILE A 95 2.70 -5.39 -22.48
CA ILE A 95 3.66 -5.24 -21.39
C ILE A 95 3.00 -4.66 -20.15
N VAL A 96 3.35 -5.23 -18.99
CA VAL A 96 2.74 -4.91 -17.70
C VAL A 96 3.84 -4.51 -16.72
N PHE A 97 3.74 -3.32 -16.14
CA PHE A 97 4.62 -2.85 -15.05
C PHE A 97 3.89 -2.95 -13.71
N ILE A 98 4.53 -3.55 -12.71
CA ILE A 98 4.00 -3.76 -11.36
C ILE A 98 5.15 -3.81 -10.35
N GLY A 99 5.05 -3.01 -9.28
CA GLY A 99 6.15 -2.92 -8.31
C GLY A 99 7.46 -2.58 -8.99
N ASP A 100 8.52 -3.35 -8.71
CA ASP A 100 9.84 -3.15 -9.31
C ASP A 100 10.09 -3.99 -10.58
N LYS A 101 9.07 -4.72 -11.07
CA LYS A 101 9.18 -5.64 -12.21
C LYS A 101 8.33 -5.23 -13.40
N TYR A 102 8.68 -5.79 -14.56
CA TYR A 102 7.86 -5.77 -15.77
C TYR A 102 7.66 -7.17 -16.32
N PHE A 103 6.60 -7.36 -17.09
CA PHE A 103 6.23 -8.61 -17.74
C PHE A 103 5.86 -8.35 -19.19
N LEU A 104 6.59 -8.97 -20.11
CA LEU A 104 6.40 -8.80 -21.55
C LEU A 104 5.77 -10.06 -22.18
N GLY A 105 4.77 -9.86 -23.04
CA GLY A 105 4.05 -10.92 -23.74
C GLY A 105 2.88 -11.49 -22.95
N SER A 106 2.21 -12.50 -23.51
CA SER A 106 1.01 -13.12 -22.94
C SER A 106 1.10 -14.65 -22.78
N SER A 107 2.31 -15.20 -22.73
CA SER A 107 2.48 -16.66 -22.53
C SER A 107 1.99 -17.10 -21.15
N GLU A 108 1.64 -18.38 -21.00
CA GLU A 108 1.20 -18.94 -19.71
C GLU A 108 2.27 -18.82 -18.60
N LEU A 109 3.55 -18.90 -18.98
CA LEU A 109 4.66 -18.66 -18.05
C LEU A 109 4.64 -17.23 -17.53
N VAL A 110 4.49 -16.25 -18.43
CA VAL A 110 4.42 -14.82 -18.07
C VAL A 110 3.21 -14.52 -17.19
N LYS A 111 2.02 -15.05 -17.55
CA LYS A 111 0.81 -14.92 -16.72
C LYS A 111 0.99 -15.51 -15.32
N THR A 112 1.66 -16.65 -15.22
CA THR A 112 1.95 -17.30 -13.93
C THR A 112 2.88 -16.44 -13.08
N GLN A 113 3.94 -15.88 -13.67
CA GLN A 113 4.84 -14.99 -12.95
C GLN A 113 4.14 -13.70 -12.50
N LEU A 114 3.33 -13.09 -13.39
CA LEU A 114 2.54 -11.91 -13.06
C LEU A 114 1.51 -12.19 -11.94
N LYS A 115 0.87 -13.36 -11.94
CA LYS A 115 -0.01 -13.82 -10.85
C LYS A 115 0.73 -13.89 -9.52
N ASN A 116 1.95 -14.44 -9.52
CA ASN A 116 2.76 -14.52 -8.32
C ASN A 116 3.12 -13.13 -7.80
N GLU A 117 3.44 -12.19 -8.71
CA GLU A 117 3.74 -10.80 -8.35
C GLU A 117 2.53 -10.07 -7.78
N LEU A 118 1.36 -10.21 -8.42
CA LEU A 118 0.08 -9.73 -7.90
C LEU A 118 -0.17 -10.23 -6.47
N SER A 119 0.04 -11.53 -6.24
CA SER A 119 -0.15 -12.15 -4.91
C SER A 119 0.88 -11.67 -3.89
N HIS A 120 2.09 -11.34 -4.35
CA HIS A 120 3.13 -10.77 -3.51
C HIS A 120 2.78 -9.34 -3.09
N CYS A 121 2.47 -8.47 -4.05
CA CYS A 121 2.07 -7.08 -3.80
C CYS A 121 0.81 -6.97 -2.94
N ALA A 122 -0.17 -7.87 -3.12
CA ALA A 122 -1.36 -7.89 -2.28
C ALA A 122 -1.07 -8.20 -0.80
N ARG A 123 -0.01 -8.96 -0.50
CA ARG A 123 0.33 -9.35 0.88
C ARG A 123 1.21 -8.33 1.60
N ILE A 124 2.24 -7.83 0.91
CA ILE A 124 3.27 -7.00 1.55
C ILE A 124 3.28 -5.54 1.06
N GLY A 125 2.55 -5.24 -0.01
CA GLY A 125 2.60 -3.96 -0.71
C GLY A 125 3.77 -3.89 -1.69
N CYS A 126 3.57 -3.12 -2.75
CA CYS A 126 4.59 -2.82 -3.74
C CYS A 126 4.62 -1.32 -4.01
N PRO A 127 5.80 -0.74 -4.33
CA PRO A 127 5.87 0.64 -4.78
C PRO A 127 5.08 0.81 -6.08
N SER A 128 4.61 2.03 -6.34
CA SER A 128 4.00 2.33 -7.64
C SER A 128 5.08 2.34 -8.72
N PRO A 129 4.85 1.77 -9.92
CA PRO A 129 5.82 1.87 -11.01
C PRO A 129 6.23 3.30 -11.37
N LEU A 130 5.33 4.28 -11.19
CA LEU A 130 5.67 5.70 -11.37
C LEU A 130 6.64 6.23 -10.33
N GLU A 131 6.60 5.72 -9.11
CA GLU A 131 7.51 6.17 -8.05
C GLU A 131 8.96 5.85 -8.43
N LYS A 132 9.18 4.74 -9.13
CA LYS A 132 10.49 4.38 -9.69
C LYS A 132 11.01 5.42 -10.70
N THR A 133 10.12 6.03 -11.49
CA THR A 133 10.50 7.14 -12.40
C THR A 133 10.85 8.43 -11.66
N LEU A 134 10.25 8.66 -10.49
CA LEU A 134 10.53 9.84 -9.67
C LEU A 134 11.85 9.72 -8.90
N VAL A 135 12.34 8.50 -8.64
CA VAL A 135 13.59 8.24 -7.91
C VAL A 135 14.82 8.59 -8.74
N GLU A 136 14.78 8.44 -10.07
CA GLU A 136 15.91 8.82 -10.94
C GLU A 136 16.13 10.35 -10.94
N ASP A 137 15.06 11.14 -10.87
CA ASP A 137 15.08 12.60 -10.71
C ASP A 137 15.40 13.04 -9.26
N ASN A 138 14.94 12.28 -8.25
CA ASN A 138 15.09 12.61 -6.83
C ASN A 138 16.48 12.33 -6.24
N GLN A 139 17.43 11.74 -6.95
CA GLN A 139 18.82 11.70 -6.47
C GLN A 139 19.47 13.10 -6.48
N LEU A 140 18.80 14.12 -7.05
CA LEU A 140 19.11 15.54 -6.90
C LEU A 140 18.27 16.27 -5.84
N LYS A 141 17.27 15.62 -5.22
CA LYS A 141 16.32 16.26 -4.29
C LYS A 141 15.97 15.43 -3.05
N LYS A 142 16.80 14.45 -2.67
CA LYS A 142 16.76 13.79 -1.36
C LYS A 142 17.17 14.76 -0.23
N SER A 143 16.26 15.65 0.13
CA SER A 143 16.14 16.21 1.46
C SER A 143 14.67 16.54 1.70
N GLY A 144 13.97 15.72 2.49
CA GLY A 144 12.65 16.05 3.02
C GLY A 144 11.54 15.08 2.67
N GLY A 145 11.64 13.84 3.13
CA GLY A 145 10.55 12.87 3.06
C GLY A 145 10.89 11.62 3.86
N ILE A 146 10.98 11.75 5.19
CA ILE A 146 11.11 10.57 6.06
C ILE A 146 9.76 9.87 6.06
N SER A 147 9.63 8.80 5.29
CA SER A 147 8.55 7.82 5.46
C SER A 147 8.80 7.10 6.80
N LEU A 148 8.21 7.63 7.87
CA LEU A 148 8.22 6.93 9.14
C LEU A 148 7.33 5.69 9.03
N PRO A 149 7.82 4.50 9.43
CA PRO A 149 6.97 3.31 9.50
C PRO A 149 5.80 3.57 10.46
N PRO A 150 4.60 2.99 10.20
CA PRO A 150 3.38 3.22 10.99
C PRO A 150 3.53 2.92 12.50
N ASN A 151 4.60 2.25 12.90
CA ASN A 151 4.88 1.87 14.28
C ASN A 151 5.50 2.99 15.15
N SER A 152 5.91 4.12 14.56
CA SER A 152 6.55 5.22 15.30
C SER A 152 5.58 6.00 16.21
N LEU A 153 4.33 6.20 15.78
CA LEU A 153 3.28 6.87 16.57
C LEU A 153 2.82 6.05 17.78
N ILE A 154 2.97 4.73 17.71
CA ILE A 154 2.59 3.80 18.79
C ILE A 154 3.52 3.99 20.02
N ILE A 155 4.79 4.32 19.78
CA ILE A 155 5.79 4.50 20.84
C ILE A 155 5.52 5.80 21.63
N PHE A 156 5.17 6.89 20.93
CA PHE A 156 4.82 8.16 21.60
C PHE A 156 3.50 8.07 22.37
N GLY A 157 2.49 7.36 21.83
CA GLY A 157 1.22 7.13 22.53
C GLY A 157 1.39 6.31 23.81
N SER A 158 2.28 5.32 23.80
CA SER A 158 2.57 4.49 24.98
C SER A 158 3.19 5.31 26.12
N PHE A 159 4.10 6.24 25.80
CA PHE A 159 4.78 7.06 26.81
C PHE A 159 3.82 8.03 27.53
N VAL A 160 2.96 8.71 26.77
CA VAL A 160 1.94 9.61 27.34
C VAL A 160 0.94 8.81 28.19
N PHE A 161 0.57 7.61 27.75
CA PHE A 161 -0.33 6.74 28.48
C PHE A 161 0.26 6.28 29.82
N VAL A 162 1.53 5.87 29.85
CA VAL A 162 2.22 5.49 31.08
C VAL A 162 2.28 6.67 32.06
N ILE A 163 2.56 7.88 31.59
CA ILE A 163 2.58 9.09 32.43
C ILE A 163 1.20 9.37 33.03
N LEU A 164 0.12 9.26 32.25
CA LEU A 164 -1.24 9.46 32.74
C LEU A 164 -1.66 8.39 33.75
N VAL A 165 -1.28 7.13 33.52
CA VAL A 165 -1.54 6.03 34.45
C VAL A 165 -0.80 6.23 35.76
N ILE A 166 0.48 6.63 35.72
CA ILE A 166 1.27 6.91 36.93
C ILE A 166 0.65 8.08 37.71
N TRP A 167 0.30 9.17 37.02
CA TRP A 167 -0.34 10.33 37.66
C TRP A 167 -1.66 9.96 38.33
N PHE A 168 -2.49 9.15 37.66
CA PHE A 168 -3.75 8.66 38.21
C PHE A 168 -3.55 7.75 39.42
N ILE A 169 -2.56 6.85 39.40
CA ILE A 169 -2.22 6.00 40.55
C ILE A 169 -1.79 6.86 41.74
N VAL A 170 -0.95 7.87 41.52
CA VAL A 170 -0.50 8.79 42.58
C VAL A 170 -1.68 9.51 43.22
N GLU A 171 -2.61 10.03 42.41
CA GLU A 171 -3.76 10.77 42.95
C GLU A 171 -4.75 9.85 43.68
N PHE A 172 -4.87 8.59 43.23
CA PHE A 172 -5.63 7.56 43.95
C PHE A 172 -5.02 7.22 45.32
N ILE A 173 -3.69 7.07 45.40
CA ILE A 173 -2.98 6.82 46.67
C ILE A 173 -3.16 8.01 47.63
N LYS A 174 -3.11 9.25 47.11
CA LYS A 174 -3.30 10.46 47.89
C LYS A 174 -4.70 10.55 48.50
N GLN A 175 -5.74 10.20 47.73
CA GLN A 175 -7.13 10.14 48.21
C GLN A 175 -7.34 9.02 49.25
N ALA A 176 -6.61 7.90 49.15
CA ALA A 176 -6.69 6.81 50.12
C ALA A 176 -6.00 7.12 51.46
N LYS A 177 -5.00 8.01 51.47
CA LYS A 177 -4.25 8.38 52.68
C LYS A 177 -4.88 9.55 53.47
N ASN A 178 -5.74 10.33 52.82
CA ASN A 178 -6.48 11.46 53.42
C ASN A 178 -7.85 11.06 54.01
N LYS A 179 -8.11 9.76 54.17
CA LYS A 179 -9.35 9.21 54.70
C LYS A 179 -9.02 8.23 55.83
#